data_AF-A0A1X3IYJ8-F1
#
_entry.id   AF-A0A1X3IYJ8-F1
#
_cell.length_a   1.000
_cell.length_b   1.000
_cell.length_c   1.000
_cell.angle_alpha   90.00
_cell.angle_beta   90.00
_cell.angle_gamma   90.00
#
_symmetry.space_group_name_H-M   'P 1'
#
loop_
_entity.id
_entity.type
_entity.pdbx_description
1 polymer ?
#
loop_
_entity_poly.entity_id
_entity_poly.type
_entity_poly.pdbx_seq_one_letter_code
_entity_poly.pdbx_strand_id
1 'polypeptide(L)' 'MDGEYRVKRYRKYPRQHLEDLRTGKKEALPKDDDGCTGSNAVFGVITHIINDARSGEFDDCPVI' A
#
# COMPACT_ATOMS: atom_id res chain seq x y z
N MET A 1 -11.06 -7.95 -9.78
CA MET A 1 -10.24 -6.83 -10.30
C MET A 1 -8.80 -7.21 -10.05
N ASP A 2 -8.25 -8.09 -10.90
CA ASP A 2 -6.84 -8.50 -10.81
C ASP A 2 -6.00 -7.42 -11.47
N GLY A 3 -5.07 -6.81 -10.71
CA GLY A 3 -4.10 -5.84 -11.23
C GLY A 3 -4.17 -4.41 -10.68
N GLU A 4 -5.07 -4.09 -9.75
CA GLU A 4 -5.09 -2.75 -9.12
C GLU A 4 -4.01 -2.60 -8.05
N TYR A 5 -3.18 -1.56 -8.18
CA TYR A 5 -2.26 -1.15 -7.11
C TYR A 5 -3.01 -0.46 -5.98
N ARG A 6 -2.63 -0.78 -4.74
CA ARG A 6 -3.20 -0.17 -3.54
C ARG A 6 -2.10 0.28 -2.60
N VAL A 7 -2.27 1.49 -2.05
CA VAL A 7 -1.43 1.97 -0.97
C VAL A 7 -1.86 1.31 0.34
N LYS A 8 -0.90 0.68 1.02
CA LYS A 8 -1.10 0.06 2.34
C LYS A 8 0.11 0.33 3.22
N ARG A 9 -0.08 0.26 4.54
CA ARG A 9 1.03 0.34 5.50
C ARG A 9 1.66 -1.04 5.68
N TYR A 10 2.94 -1.16 5.35
CA TYR A 10 3.70 -2.38 5.59
C TYR A 10 4.19 -2.44 7.05
N ARG A 11 4.02 -3.59 7.71
CA ARG A 11 4.50 -3.87 9.07
C ARG A 11 5.27 -5.18 9.10
N LYS A 12 6.41 -5.20 9.79
CA LYS A 12 7.26 -6.41 9.96
C LYS A 12 6.93 -7.20 11.24
N TYR A 13 6.43 -6.52 12.28
CA TYR A 13 6.13 -7.11 13.59
C TYR A 13 4.61 -7.05 13.87
N PRO A 14 4.01 -8.05 14.54
CA PRO A 14 4.60 -9.30 15.03
C PRO A 14 4.93 -10.32 13.92
N ARG A 15 4.33 -10.15 12.73
CA ARG A 15 4.65 -10.86 11.49
C ARG A 15 4.56 -9.89 10.33
N GLN A 16 5.09 -10.24 9.17
CA GLN A 16 4.98 -9.39 7.98
C GLN A 16 3.53 -9.34 7.50
N HIS A 17 2.97 -8.14 7.37
CA HIS A 17 1.60 -7.93 6.90
C HIS A 17 1.40 -6.52 6.32
N LEU A 18 0.31 -6.35 5.58
CA LEU A 18 -0.17 -5.07 5.09
C LEU A 18 -1.39 -4.65 5.90
N GLU A 19 -1.42 -3.38 6.28
CA GLU A 19 -2.55 -2.76 6.97
C GLU A 19 -3.24 -1.77 6.03
N ASP A 20 -4.56 -1.89 5.90
CA ASP A 20 -5.39 -0.91 5.21
C ASP A 20 -5.38 0.41 6.00
N LEU A 21 -5.07 1.52 5.33
CA LEU A 21 -4.90 2.82 5.98
C LEU A 21 -6.20 3.40 6.53
N ARG A 22 -7.35 3.02 5.95
CA ARG A 22 -8.67 3.55 6.33
C ARG A 22 -9.31 2.73 7.45
N THR A 23 -9.22 1.41 7.35
CA THR A 23 -9.93 0.48 8.24
C THR A 23 -9.03 -0.16 9.29
N GLY A 24 -7.71 -0.11 9.12
CA GLY A 24 -6.75 -0.80 9.99
C GLY A 24 -6.75 -2.33 9.81
N LYS A 25 -7.50 -2.86 8.86
CA LYS A 25 -7.58 -4.30 8.59
C LYS A 25 -6.21 -4.84 8.19
N LYS A 26 -5.81 -5.94 8.83
CA LYS A 26 -4.54 -6.64 8.59
C LYS A 26 -4.73 -7.71 7.52
N GLU A 27 -3.85 -7.72 6.54
CA GLU A 27 -3.87 -8.64 5.41
C GLU A 27 -2.49 -9.27 5.23
N ALA A 28 -2.46 -10.57 4.92
CA ALA A 28 -1.22 -11.26 4.62
C ALA A 28 -0.59 -10.69 3.34
N LEU A 29 0.73 -10.82 3.22
CA LEU A 29 1.38 -10.58 1.94
C LEU A 29 0.85 -11.59 0.90
N PRO A 30 0.55 -11.15 -0.33
CA PRO A 30 0.28 -12.05 -1.44
C PRO A 30 1.38 -13.10 -1.55
N LYS A 31 0.99 -14.35 -1.75
CA LYS A 31 1.93 -15.44 -2.04
C LYS A 31 2.16 -15.47 -3.54
N ASP A 32 3.42 -15.47 -3.96
CA ASP A 32 3.76 -15.83 -5.33
C ASP A 32 3.48 -17.34 -5.49
N ASP A 33 2.42 -17.70 -6.20
CA ASP A 33 2.05 -19.11 -6.44
C ASP A 33 2.86 -19.73 -7.59
N ASP A 34 3.45 -18.91 -8.44
CA ASP A 34 4.30 -19.35 -9.54
C ASP A 34 5.76 -19.04 -9.22
N GLY A 35 6.58 -20.09 -9.08
CA GLY A 35 8.00 -20.08 -8.70
C GLY A 35 8.96 -19.31 -9.63
N CYS A 36 8.49 -18.31 -10.37
CA CYS A 36 9.32 -17.30 -11.03
C CYS A 36 9.61 -16.17 -10.03
N THR A 37 10.76 -16.30 -9.38
CA THR A 37 11.49 -15.26 -8.62
C THR A 37 10.91 -13.83 -8.71
N GLY A 38 10.19 -13.40 -7.67
CA GLY A 38 10.39 -12.07 -7.12
C GLY A 38 9.42 -10.96 -7.54
N SER A 39 8.14 -11.24 -7.80
CA SER A 39 7.13 -10.19 -7.70
C SER A 39 6.83 -9.90 -6.24
N ASN A 40 7.78 -9.27 -5.53
CA ASN A 40 7.53 -8.67 -4.23
C ASN A 40 6.22 -7.88 -4.35
N ALA A 41 5.17 -8.32 -3.67
CA ALA A 41 3.84 -7.70 -3.71
C ALA A 41 3.82 -6.19 -3.35
N VAL A 42 4.97 -5.67 -2.92
CA VAL A 42 5.27 -4.27 -2.68
C VAL A 42 6.18 -3.77 -3.80
N PHE A 43 5.66 -2.88 -4.64
CA PHE A 43 6.34 -2.34 -5.82
C PHE A 43 7.17 -1.09 -5.52
N GLY A 44 7.04 -0.51 -4.33
CA GLY A 44 7.75 0.69 -3.93
C GLY A 44 7.33 1.20 -2.55
N VAL A 45 7.98 2.28 -2.13
CA VAL A 45 7.66 2.99 -0.88
C VAL A 45 7.32 4.44 -1.18
N ILE A 46 6.33 4.97 -0.46
CA ILE A 46 5.97 6.38 -0.55
C ILE A 46 6.97 7.17 0.31
N THR A 47 7.66 8.12 -0.31
CA THR A 47 8.67 8.97 0.35
C THR A 47 8.15 10.39 0.61
N HIS A 48 7.23 10.88 -0.21
CA HIS A 48 6.68 12.23 -0.12
C HIS A 48 5.18 12.20 -0.37
N ILE A 49 4.48 13.10 0.32
CA ILE A 49 3.07 13.43 0.05
C ILE A 49 3.06 14.92 -0.22
N ILE A 50 2.59 15.31 -1.41
CA ILE A 50 2.62 16.71 -1.87
C ILE A 50 1.43 17.49 -1.30
N ASN A 51 0.29 16.83 -1.13
CA ASN A 51 -0.94 17.44 -0.59
C ASN A 51 -1.06 17.22 0.92
N ASP A 52 -1.94 17.98 1.60
CA ASP A 52 -2.20 17.78 3.03
C ASP A 52 -2.96 16.46 3.29
N ALA A 53 -2.23 15.38 3.52
CA ALA A 53 -2.83 14.08 3.81
C ALA A 53 -3.36 13.92 5.25
N ARG A 54 -3.31 14.96 6.10
CA ARG A 54 -3.81 14.87 7.48
C ARG A 54 -5.35 14.90 7.54
N SER A 55 -6.00 15.53 6.57
CA SER A 55 -7.46 15.59 6.47
C SER A 55 -8.08 14.34 5.82
N GLY A 56 -7.27 13.52 5.12
CA GLY A 56 -7.76 12.39 4.32
C GLY A 56 -8.40 12.79 2.99
N GLU A 57 -8.39 14.08 2.63
CA GLU A 57 -8.78 14.56 1.31
C GLU A 57 -7.57 14.52 0.38
N PHE A 58 -7.62 13.64 -0.61
CA PHE A 58 -6.78 13.79 -1.79
C PHE A 58 -7.46 14.85 -2.65
N ASP A 59 -6.90 16.05 -2.67
CA ASP A 59 -7.42 17.13 -3.51
C ASP A 59 -7.38 16.66 -4.98
N ASP A 60 -8.54 16.57 -5.64
CA ASP A 60 -8.66 16.17 -7.05
C ASP A 60 -8.07 17.23 -8.01
N CYS A 61 -7.72 18.41 -7.47
CA CYS A 61 -7.05 19.48 -8.18
C CYS A 61 -5.70 19.76 -7.53
N PRO A 62 -4.61 19.13 -8.01
CA PRO A 62 -3.27 19.50 -7.61
C PRO A 62 -2.93 20.86 -8.23
N VAL A 63 -3.40 21.95 -7.59
CA VAL A 63 -2.98 23.35 -7.79
C VAL A 63 -3.60 24.06 -9.02
N ILE A 64 -4.08 25.30 -8.81
CA ILE A 64 -4.09 26.36 -9.84
C ILE A 64 -2.75 27.08 -9.75
#